data_AF-A0AAU5UV16-F1
#
_entry.id   AF-A0AAU5UV16-F1
#
_cell.length_a   1.000
_cell.length_b   1.000
_cell.length_c   1.000
_cell.angle_alpha   90.00
_cell.angle_beta   90.00
_cell.angle_gamma   90.00
#
_symmetry.space_group_name_H-M   'P 1'
#
loop_
_entity.id
_entity.type
_entity.pdbx_description
1 polymer ?
#
loop_
_entity_poly.entity_id
_entity_poly.type
_entity_poly.pdbx_seq_one_letter_code
_entity_poly.pdbx_strand_id
1 'polypeptide(L)'
;MDDVRQLVVAGGVAPWEGEEGREQQRLGVVNACGLARNFVAGGIEVVISDVLTPETSELYRRELPGCVIVHLKVGFAEALRRAALRKVWLTDDEFRMLHEADALNPPDADYRIQVDALDLQSQIEEVARLWDGHERQ
;
A
#
# COMPACT_ATOMS: atom_id res chain seq x y z
N MET A 1 -1.43 -6.57 2.59
CA MET A 1 -0.99 -7.25 1.36
C MET A 1 0.16 -8.20 1.56
N ASP A 2 1.15 -7.79 2.36
CA ASP A 2 2.26 -8.66 2.70
C ASP A 2 1.80 -10.04 3.20
N ASP A 3 0.66 -10.11 3.91
CA ASP A 3 0.03 -11.35 4.35
C ASP A 3 -0.27 -12.33 3.20
N VAL A 4 -0.73 -11.83 2.04
CA VAL A 4 -1.02 -12.66 0.86
C VAL A 4 0.27 -13.13 0.20
N ARG A 5 1.28 -12.24 0.12
CA ARG A 5 2.60 -12.60 -0.42
C ARG A 5 3.32 -13.60 0.47
N GLN A 6 3.19 -13.48 1.80
CA GLN A 6 3.77 -14.40 2.79
C GLN A 6 3.19 -15.83 2.72
N LEU A 7 2.14 -16.07 1.94
CA LEU A 7 1.68 -17.44 1.62
C LEU A 7 2.67 -18.19 0.70
N VAL A 8 3.59 -17.49 0.02
CA VAL A 8 4.70 -18.10 -0.72
C VAL A 8 5.79 -18.53 0.26
N VAL A 9 5.74 -19.80 0.69
CA VAL A 9 6.68 -20.35 1.69
C VAL A 9 7.98 -20.83 1.05
N ALA A 10 7.90 -21.53 -0.09
CA ALA A 10 9.08 -21.99 -0.82
C ALA A 10 9.47 -20.96 -1.88
N GLY A 11 10.68 -20.40 -1.78
CA GLY A 11 11.16 -19.38 -2.71
C GLY A 11 10.59 -17.98 -2.45
N GLY A 12 10.11 -17.68 -1.23
CA GLY A 12 9.66 -16.33 -0.89
C GLY A 12 10.81 -15.33 -0.95
N VAL A 13 10.61 -14.23 -1.70
CA VAL A 13 11.62 -13.20 -1.96
C VAL A 13 10.99 -11.82 -1.71
N ALA A 14 11.75 -10.85 -1.20
CA ALA A 14 11.20 -9.53 -0.92
C ALA A 14 10.84 -8.78 -2.22
N PRO A 15 9.82 -7.89 -2.23
CA PRO A 15 9.40 -7.20 -3.45
C PRO A 15 10.51 -6.41 -4.16
N TRP A 16 11.49 -5.92 -3.41
CA TRP A 16 12.64 -5.16 -3.94
C TRP A 16 13.80 -6.04 -4.43
N GLU A 17 13.72 -7.36 -4.25
CA GLU A 17 14.78 -8.30 -4.62
C GLU A 17 14.56 -8.85 -6.04
N GLY A 18 15.03 -8.10 -7.03
CA GLY A 18 15.13 -8.57 -8.41
C GLY A 18 13.77 -8.83 -9.08
N GLU A 19 13.79 -9.60 -10.18
CA GLU A 19 12.58 -9.88 -10.97
C GLU A 19 11.62 -10.83 -10.26
N GLU A 20 12.14 -11.80 -9.50
CA GLU A 20 11.33 -12.75 -8.76
C GLU A 20 10.51 -12.06 -7.65
N GLY A 21 11.12 -11.15 -6.91
CA GLY A 21 10.42 -10.32 -5.91
C GLY A 21 9.29 -9.49 -6.52
N ARG A 22 9.55 -8.87 -7.69
CA ARG A 22 8.52 -8.12 -8.43
C ARG A 22 7.39 -9.00 -8.92
N GLU A 23 7.68 -10.20 -9.42
CA GLU A 23 6.64 -11.14 -9.85
C GLU A 23 5.78 -11.60 -8.67
N GLN A 24 6.39 -11.87 -7.51
CA GLN A 24 5.64 -12.18 -6.29
C GLN A 24 4.79 -11.00 -5.81
N GLN A 25 5.28 -9.77 -5.96
CA GLN A 25 4.50 -8.57 -5.66
C GLN A 25 3.28 -8.46 -6.59
N ARG A 26 3.46 -8.62 -7.90
CA ARG A 26 2.37 -8.61 -8.89
C ARG A 26 1.32 -9.68 -8.58
N LEU A 27 1.76 -10.91 -8.32
CA LEU A 27 0.87 -12.02 -7.96
C LEU A 27 0.12 -11.73 -6.65
N GLY A 28 0.80 -11.13 -5.67
CA GLY A 28 0.19 -10.67 -4.42
C GLY A 28 -0.98 -9.72 -4.68
N VAL A 29 -0.77 -8.69 -5.49
CA VAL A 29 -1.81 -7.72 -5.88
C VAL A 29 -3.00 -8.41 -6.55
N VAL A 30 -2.75 -9.26 -7.56
CA VAL A 30 -3.82 -9.99 -8.28
C VAL A 30 -4.67 -10.81 -7.30
N ASN A 31 -4.02 -11.52 -6.38
CA ASN A 31 -4.71 -12.35 -5.39
C ASN A 31 -5.58 -11.51 -4.44
N ALA A 32 -5.07 -10.38 -3.94
CA ALA A 32 -5.87 -9.54 -3.06
C ALA A 32 -6.98 -8.80 -3.78
N CYS A 33 -6.79 -8.38 -5.03
CA CYS A 33 -7.88 -7.87 -5.84
C CYS A 33 -8.95 -8.95 -6.07
N GLY A 34 -8.55 -10.22 -6.24
CA GLY A 34 -9.47 -11.35 -6.25
C GLY A 34 -10.30 -11.47 -4.96
N LEU A 35 -9.66 -11.36 -3.79
CA LEU A 35 -10.35 -11.34 -2.51
C LEU A 35 -11.28 -10.13 -2.38
N ALA A 36 -10.80 -8.94 -2.75
CA ALA A 36 -11.58 -7.71 -2.70
C ALA A 36 -12.84 -7.79 -3.57
N ARG A 37 -12.72 -8.28 -4.81
CA ARG A 37 -13.89 -8.51 -5.68
C ARG A 37 -14.90 -9.46 -5.06
N ASN A 38 -14.44 -10.51 -4.39
CA ASN A 38 -15.32 -11.46 -3.71
C ASN A 38 -16.09 -10.80 -2.56
N PHE A 39 -15.42 -10.00 -1.73
CA PHE A 39 -16.08 -9.23 -0.66
C PHE A 39 -17.07 -8.20 -1.21
N VAL A 40 -16.70 -7.44 -2.24
CA VAL A 40 -17.59 -6.47 -2.90
C VAL A 40 -18.82 -7.16 -3.49
N ALA A 41 -18.65 -8.33 -4.13
CA ALA A 41 -19.78 -9.12 -4.63
C ALA A 41 -20.72 -9.59 -3.51
N GLY A 42 -20.21 -9.74 -2.28
CA GLY A 42 -20.99 -10.01 -1.08
C GLY A 42 -21.60 -8.76 -0.43
N GLY A 43 -21.46 -7.57 -1.01
CA GLY A 43 -21.96 -6.31 -0.46
C GLY A 43 -21.12 -5.76 0.70
N ILE A 44 -19.84 -6.13 0.77
CA ILE A 44 -18.92 -5.70 1.83
C ILE A 44 -17.96 -4.64 1.27
N GLU A 45 -17.83 -3.52 1.98
CA GLU A 45 -16.82 -2.49 1.70
C GLU A 45 -15.41 -3.00 2.01
N VAL A 46 -14.44 -2.67 1.16
CA VAL A 46 -13.08 -3.19 1.25
C VAL A 46 -12.07 -2.06 1.28
N VAL A 47 -11.21 -2.09 2.29
CA VAL A 47 -9.98 -1.28 2.36
C VAL A 47 -8.79 -2.20 2.25
N ILE A 48 -7.86 -1.88 1.35
CA ILE A 48 -6.59 -2.59 1.20
C ILE A 48 -5.47 -1.68 1.68
N SER A 49 -4.69 -2.14 2.66
CA SER A 49 -3.43 -1.49 3.04
C SER A 49 -2.26 -2.20 2.33
N ASP A 50 -1.50 -1.41 1.57
CA ASP A 50 -0.36 -1.88 0.79
C ASP A 50 0.72 -0.81 0.66
N VAL A 51 1.94 -1.24 0.34
CA VAL A 51 3.02 -0.37 -0.14
C VAL A 51 2.99 -0.40 -1.66
N LEU A 52 2.57 0.70 -2.25
CA LEU A 52 2.38 0.81 -3.70
C LEU A 52 3.64 1.32 -4.40
N THR A 53 3.89 0.77 -5.58
CA THR A 53 4.81 1.32 -6.58
C THR A 53 3.96 1.85 -7.75
N PRO A 54 4.54 2.59 -8.72
CA PRO A 54 3.80 2.97 -9.92
C PRO A 54 3.22 1.75 -10.64
N GLU A 55 4.02 0.69 -10.80
CA GLU A 55 3.59 -0.56 -11.42
C GLU A 55 2.42 -1.21 -10.67
N THR A 56 2.49 -1.33 -9.34
CA THR A 56 1.39 -1.97 -8.61
C THR A 56 0.15 -1.08 -8.55
N SER A 57 0.28 0.25 -8.55
CA SER A 57 -0.86 1.16 -8.62
C SER A 57 -1.65 1.01 -9.92
N GLU A 58 -0.96 0.87 -11.07
CA GLU A 58 -1.60 0.56 -12.36
C GLU A 58 -2.30 -0.80 -12.34
N LEU A 59 -1.67 -1.79 -11.70
CA LEU A 59 -2.24 -3.12 -11.55
C LEU A 59 -3.52 -3.12 -10.70
N TYR A 60 -3.53 -2.39 -9.57
CA TYR A 60 -4.73 -2.22 -8.75
C TYR A 60 -5.87 -1.59 -9.55
N ARG A 61 -5.61 -0.50 -10.30
CA ARG A 61 -6.63 0.14 -11.14
C ARG A 61 -7.17 -0.81 -12.20
N ARG A 62 -6.31 -1.65 -12.80
CA ARG A 62 -6.74 -2.64 -13.78
C ARG A 62 -7.63 -3.72 -13.15
N GLU A 63 -7.25 -4.23 -11.99
CA GLU A 63 -7.95 -5.33 -11.33
C GLU A 63 -9.20 -4.88 -10.55
N LEU A 64 -9.25 -3.61 -10.15
CA LEU A 64 -10.34 -2.94 -9.43
C LEU A 64 -10.61 -1.56 -10.06
N PRO A 65 -11.31 -1.46 -11.22
CA PRO A 65 -11.49 -0.21 -11.95
C PRO A 65 -12.20 0.94 -11.21
N GLY A 66 -12.84 0.66 -10.07
CA GLY A 66 -13.48 1.65 -9.21
C GLY A 66 -12.74 1.94 -7.90
N CYS A 67 -11.51 1.43 -7.71
CA CYS A 67 -10.78 1.68 -6.47
C CYS A 67 -10.26 3.12 -6.39
N VAL A 68 -10.32 3.69 -5.19
CA VAL A 68 -9.65 4.94 -4.84
C VAL A 68 -8.30 4.62 -4.23
N ILE A 69 -7.25 5.20 -4.76
CA ILE A 69 -5.89 5.08 -4.25
C ILE A 69 -5.54 6.32 -3.44
N VAL A 70 -5.29 6.13 -2.13
CA VAL A 70 -4.86 7.16 -1.20
C VAL A 70 -3.43 6.90 -0.77
N HIS A 71 -2.49 7.77 -1.14
CA HIS A 71 -1.08 7.69 -0.74
C HIS A 71 -0.85 8.48 0.55
N LEU A 72 -0.57 7.76 1.63
CA LEU A 72 -0.19 8.35 2.91
C LEU A 72 1.31 8.61 2.95
N LYS A 73 1.69 9.89 2.88
CA LYS A 73 3.07 10.35 2.88
C LYS A 73 3.52 10.71 4.29
N VAL A 74 4.73 10.30 4.64
CA VAL A 74 5.36 10.63 5.90
C VAL A 74 6.82 11.00 5.64
N GLY A 75 7.37 11.97 6.36
CA GLY A 75 8.79 12.29 6.27
C GLY A 75 9.68 11.19 6.87
N PHE A 76 10.90 11.04 6.36
CA PHE A 76 11.82 9.95 6.74
C PHE A 76 12.03 9.82 8.27
N ALA A 77 12.25 10.94 8.97
CA ALA A 77 12.49 10.93 10.41
C ALA A 77 11.28 10.40 11.20
N GLU A 78 10.07 10.79 10.79
CA GLU A 78 8.82 10.32 11.40
C GLU A 78 8.52 8.86 11.02
N ALA A 79 8.81 8.47 9.77
CA ALA A 79 8.70 7.09 9.31
C ALA A 79 9.59 6.16 10.14
N LEU A 80 10.84 6.56 10.39
CA LEU A 80 11.79 5.83 11.22
C LEU A 80 11.32 5.73 12.67
N ARG A 81 10.84 6.85 13.24
CA ARG A 81 10.27 6.87 14.60
C ARG A 81 9.10 5.91 14.74
N ARG A 82 8.18 5.89 13.76
CA ARG A 82 7.03 4.96 13.75
C ARG A 82 7.45 3.50 13.55
N ALA A 83 8.44 3.25 12.70
CA ALA A 83 8.97 1.91 12.44
C ALA A 83 9.62 1.29 13.68
N ALA A 84 10.35 2.09 14.47
CA ALA A 84 10.99 1.64 15.71
C ALA A 84 10.01 1.14 16.80
N LEU A 85 8.71 1.48 16.68
CA LEU A 85 7.67 1.01 17.60
C LEU A 85 7.06 -0.34 17.20
N ARG A 86 7.48 -0.91 16.06
CA ARG A 86 6.93 -2.12 15.46
C ARG A 86 8.02 -3.19 15.33
N LYS A 87 7.61 -4.41 15.00
CA LYS A 87 8.56 -5.44 14.60
C LYS A 87 9.34 -4.95 13.37
N VAL A 88 10.66 -4.91 13.49
CA VAL A 88 11.56 -4.49 12.41
C VAL A 88 11.71 -5.65 11.42
N TRP A 89 11.39 -5.37 10.15
CA TRP A 89 11.48 -6.33 9.05
C TRP A 89 12.51 -5.94 7.99
N LEU A 90 13.02 -4.71 8.07
CA LEU A 90 13.96 -4.11 7.12
C LEU A 90 15.24 -3.73 7.85
N THR A 91 16.37 -3.86 7.16
CA THR A 91 17.59 -3.17 7.57
C THR A 91 17.42 -1.65 7.40
N ASP A 92 18.25 -0.85 8.09
CA ASP A 92 18.21 0.61 7.96
C ASP A 92 18.48 1.08 6.51
N ASP A 93 19.32 0.35 5.78
CA ASP A 93 19.65 0.66 4.38
C ASP A 93 18.50 0.33 3.45
N GLU A 94 17.83 -0.81 3.64
CA GLU A 94 16.61 -1.14 2.89
C GLU A 94 15.50 -0.15 3.20
N PHE A 95 15.32 0.23 4.46
CA PHE A 95 14.31 1.21 4.86
C PHE A 95 14.54 2.56 4.15
N ARG A 96 15.79 3.05 4.15
CA ARG A 96 16.15 4.29 3.46
C ARG A 96 15.95 4.18 1.95
N MET A 97 16.44 3.10 1.35
CA MET A 97 16.29 2.85 -0.09
C MET A 97 14.82 2.86 -0.50
N LEU A 98 13.95 2.15 0.23
CA LEU A 98 12.52 2.08 -0.09
C LEU A 98 11.82 3.42 0.11
N HIS A 99 12.19 4.18 1.14
CA HIS A 99 11.64 5.51 1.37
C HIS A 99 12.04 6.50 0.27
N GLU A 100 13.30 6.46 -0.17
CA GLU A 100 13.79 7.27 -1.29
C GLU A 100 13.13 6.87 -2.61
N ALA A 101 12.92 5.57 -2.84
CA ALA A 101 12.23 5.07 -4.03
C ALA A 101 10.77 5.56 -4.11
N ASP A 102 10.01 5.50 -3.01
CA ASP A 102 8.65 6.06 -2.93
C ASP A 102 8.64 7.57 -3.20
N ALA A 103 9.62 8.31 -2.67
CA ALA A 103 9.71 9.75 -2.87
C ALA A 103 10.08 10.13 -4.32
N LEU A 104 10.98 9.38 -4.96
CA LEU A 104 11.45 9.65 -6.33
C LEU A 104 10.46 9.20 -7.40
N ASN A 105 9.74 8.11 -7.15
CA ASN A 105 8.84 7.51 -8.12
C ASN A 105 7.54 7.05 -7.42
N PRO A 106 6.71 7.99 -6.96
CA PRO A 106 5.52 7.69 -6.16
C PRO A 106 4.45 6.98 -7.00
N PRO A 107 3.58 6.18 -6.37
CA PRO A 107 2.44 5.57 -7.06
C PRO A 107 1.49 6.63 -7.64
N ASP A 108 0.74 6.23 -8.68
CA ASP A 108 -0.35 7.05 -9.20
C ASP A 108 -1.55 6.95 -8.25
N ALA A 109 -1.68 7.96 -7.39
CA ALA A 109 -2.73 8.05 -6.38
C ALA A 109 -3.71 9.19 -6.70
N ASP A 110 -4.99 8.92 -6.45
CA ASP A 110 -6.07 9.91 -6.57
C ASP A 110 -5.91 11.01 -5.51
N TYR A 111 -5.47 10.63 -4.32
CA TYR A 111 -5.21 11.55 -3.22
C TYR A 111 -3.87 11.28 -2.54
N ARG A 112 -3.23 12.35 -2.05
CA ARG A 112 -1.98 12.29 -1.31
C ARG A 112 -2.13 13.07 0.00
N ILE A 113 -1.93 12.41 1.14
CA ILE A 113 -2.08 13.01 2.47
C ILE A 113 -0.71 12.99 3.15
N GLN A 114 -0.23 14.16 3.61
CA GLN A 114 0.95 14.22 4.49
C GLN A 114 0.51 13.97 5.94
N VAL A 115 1.06 12.93 6.58
CA VAL A 115 0.59 12.46 7.90
C VAL A 115 1.55 12.73 9.06
N ASP A 116 2.63 13.49 8.85
CA ASP A 116 3.67 13.75 9.87
C ASP A 116 3.11 14.35 11.15
N ALA A 117 2.21 15.34 11.01
CA ALA A 117 1.62 16.08 12.11
C ALA A 117 0.24 15.54 12.53
N LEU A 118 -0.24 14.48 11.88
CA LEU A 118 -1.55 13.91 12.15
C LEU A 118 -1.43 12.75 13.14
N ASP A 119 -2.23 12.79 14.20
CA ASP A 119 -2.46 11.59 15.01
C ASP A 119 -3.32 10.57 14.27
N LEU A 120 -3.51 9.39 14.86
CA LEU A 120 -4.25 8.30 14.22
C LEU A 120 -5.70 8.70 13.91
N GLN A 121 -6.36 9.41 14.82
CA GLN A 121 -7.77 9.79 14.65
C GLN A 121 -7.92 10.78 13.50
N SER A 122 -7.04 11.77 13.42
CA SER A 122 -7.02 12.75 12.33
C SER A 122 -6.73 12.09 10.97
N GLN A 123 -5.84 11.09 10.93
CA GLN A 123 -5.58 10.30 9.71
C GLN A 123 -6.83 9.54 9.26
N ILE A 124 -7.55 8.89 10.17
CA ILE A 124 -8.80 8.17 9.87
C ILE A 124 -9.85 9.13 9.30
N GLU A 125 -10.01 10.30 9.93
CA GLU A 125 -10.99 11.29 9.50
C GLU A 125 -10.69 11.87 8.11
N GLU A 126 -9.42 12.10 7.78
CA GLU A 126 -9.02 12.53 6.43
C GLU A 126 -9.36 11.47 5.39
N VAL A 127 -9.01 10.20 5.63
CA VAL A 127 -9.30 9.10 4.70
C VAL A 127 -10.81 8.90 4.53
N ALA A 128 -11.58 8.95 5.62
CA ALA A 128 -13.03 8.81 5.58
C ALA A 128 -13.70 9.93 4.74
N ARG A 129 -13.23 11.19 4.87
CA ARG A 129 -13.72 12.29 4.04
C ARG A 129 -13.53 12.06 2.55
N LEU A 130 -12.39 11.49 2.15
CA LEU A 130 -12.10 11.17 0.76
C LEU A 130 -13.01 10.05 0.24
N TRP A 131 -13.25 9.04 1.07
CA TRP A 131 -14.17 7.94 0.76
C TRP A 131 -15.60 8.44 0.47
N ASP A 132 -16.18 9.22 1.39
CA ASP A 132 -17.52 9.79 1.25
C ASP A 132 -17.63 10.77 0.06
N GLY A 133 -16.54 11.46 -0.26
CA GLY A 133 -16.46 12.36 -1.41
C GLY A 133 -16.49 11.63 -2.75
N HIS A 134 -16.04 10.38 -2.77
CA HIS A 134 -15.96 9.54 -3.96
C HIS A 134 -17.24 8.75 -4.23
N GLU A 135 -17.95 8.27 -3.19
CA GLU A 135 -19.24 7.57 -3.37
C GLU A 135 -20.36 8.46 -3.93
N ARG A 136 -20.20 9.79 -3.86
CA ARG A 136 -21.19 10.77 -4.32
C ARG A 136 -20.99 11.26 -5.76
N GLN A 137 -20.04 10.71 -6.50
CA GLN A 137 -19.75 11.05 -7.91
C GLN A 137 -20.20 9.93 -8.84
#